data_AF-A0A966UZN4-F1
#
_entry.id   AF-A0A966UZN4-F1
#
_cell.length_a   1.000
_cell.length_b   1.000
_cell.length_c   1.000
_cell.angle_alpha   90.00
_cell.angle_beta   90.00
_cell.angle_gamma   90.00
#
_symmetry.space_group_name_H-M   'P 1'
#
loop_
_entity.id
_entity.type
_entity.pdbx_description
1 polymer ?
#
loop_
_entity_poly.entity_id
_entity_poly.type
_entity_poly.pdbx_seq_one_letter_code
_entity_poly.pdbx_strand_id
1 'polypeptide(L)'
;MAKSTSLRSLWQLDPSIAHLNHGSFGAVPHDVQLVQESFQKRMNANPNRWFRSELPDLMTGARHITASWLGVDADDFAFVPNAGQGVITAVQSLVNHVNAQHQTAHIVDTSLGYGGVTRGLQHIAARSGATYSDALLTYPVDLDAEVIASRLRECMPMLGAPTIVVLDHITSETGLLLPVSDIISDLR
;
A
#
# COMPACT_ATOMS: atom_id res chain seq x y z
N MET A 1 19.65 -10.58 -37.56
CA MET A 1 19.05 -10.89 -36.25
C MET A 1 19.17 -9.64 -35.39
N ALA A 2 18.05 -8.98 -35.06
CA ALA A 2 18.07 -7.83 -34.17
C ALA A 2 18.62 -8.28 -32.81
N LYS A 3 19.70 -7.65 -32.32
CA LYS A 3 20.16 -7.84 -30.94
C LYS A 3 19.00 -7.43 -30.04
N SER A 4 18.40 -8.39 -29.36
CA SER A 4 17.46 -8.09 -28.27
C SER A 4 18.19 -7.20 -27.27
N THR A 5 17.86 -5.91 -27.25
CA THR A 5 18.38 -5.00 -26.23
C THR A 5 17.94 -5.54 -24.88
N SER A 6 18.90 -5.90 -24.03
CA SER A 6 18.59 -6.42 -22.70
C SER A 6 17.89 -5.32 -21.91
N LEU A 7 16.69 -5.59 -21.39
CA LEU A 7 15.97 -4.63 -20.54
C LEU A 7 16.84 -4.17 -19.36
N ARG A 8 17.77 -5.02 -18.87
CA ARG A 8 18.74 -4.68 -17.82
C ARG A 8 19.49 -3.38 -18.09
N SER A 9 19.80 -3.04 -19.35
CA SER A 9 20.54 -1.82 -19.68
C SER A 9 19.75 -0.53 -19.43
N LEU A 10 18.44 -0.63 -19.17
CA LEU A 10 17.62 0.52 -18.76
C LEU A 10 17.90 0.94 -17.31
N TRP A 11 18.57 0.10 -16.51
CA TRP A 11 18.94 0.41 -15.13
C TRP A 11 20.45 0.58 -14.98
N GLN A 12 20.85 1.47 -14.07
CA GLN A 12 22.25 1.71 -13.71
C GLN A 12 22.70 0.87 -12.49
N LEU A 13 22.24 -0.39 -12.41
CA LEU A 13 22.63 -1.30 -11.33
C LEU A 13 24.09 -1.73 -11.48
N ASP A 14 24.76 -1.96 -10.35
CA ASP A 14 26.14 -2.45 -10.31
C ASP A 14 26.25 -3.76 -11.14
N PRO A 15 27.09 -3.81 -12.19
CA PRO A 15 27.24 -5.00 -13.02
C PRO A 15 27.88 -6.19 -12.30
N SER A 16 28.55 -5.97 -11.18
CA SER A 16 29.19 -7.02 -10.38
C SER A 16 28.23 -7.71 -9.39
N ILE A 17 27.04 -7.14 -9.16
CA ILE A 17 26.08 -7.62 -8.16
C ILE A 17 24.85 -8.24 -8.81
N ALA A 18 24.48 -9.44 -8.34
CA ALA A 18 23.21 -10.06 -8.67
C ALA A 18 22.11 -9.50 -7.74
N HIS A 19 21.34 -8.53 -8.23
CA HIS A 19 20.22 -7.93 -7.49
C HIS A 19 18.99 -8.85 -7.52
N LEU A 20 18.88 -9.75 -6.55
CA LEU A 20 17.81 -10.77 -6.48
C LEU A 20 16.57 -10.33 -5.67
N ASN A 21 16.64 -9.19 -4.98
CA ASN A 21 15.56 -8.68 -4.13
C ASN A 21 15.06 -7.31 -4.61
N HIS A 22 14.47 -7.27 -5.80
CA HIS A 22 13.87 -6.04 -6.34
C HIS A 22 12.58 -5.65 -5.59
N GLY A 23 11.91 -6.62 -4.95
CA GLY A 23 10.63 -6.41 -4.26
C GLY A 23 10.71 -5.51 -3.02
N SER A 24 11.87 -5.34 -2.39
CA SER A 24 12.00 -4.49 -1.20
C SER A 24 12.02 -3.00 -1.51
N PHE A 25 12.97 -2.54 -2.34
CA PHE A 25 13.20 -1.11 -2.60
C PHE A 25 13.04 -0.72 -4.07
N GLY A 26 12.99 -1.70 -4.96
CA GLY A 26 12.99 -1.48 -6.41
C GLY A 26 14.28 -0.86 -6.93
N ALA A 27 14.25 -0.50 -8.21
CA ALA A 27 15.23 0.36 -8.85
C ALA A 27 14.56 1.14 -9.98
N VAL A 28 14.88 2.43 -10.08
CA VAL A 28 14.27 3.34 -11.06
C VAL A 28 15.04 3.25 -12.38
N PRO A 29 14.39 3.09 -13.55
CA PRO A 29 15.07 3.15 -14.84
C PRO A 29 15.79 4.49 -15.07
N HIS A 30 16.93 4.49 -15.75
CA HIS A 30 17.78 5.66 -15.96
C HIS A 30 17.02 6.85 -16.57
N ASP A 31 16.20 6.61 -17.58
CA ASP A 31 15.46 7.69 -18.25
C ASP A 31 14.46 8.36 -17.30
N VAL A 32 13.91 7.63 -16.33
CA VAL A 32 13.04 8.19 -15.28
C VAL A 32 13.87 9.01 -14.28
N GLN A 33 15.09 8.57 -13.94
CA GLN A 33 16.01 9.33 -13.08
C GLN A 33 16.36 10.69 -13.72
N LEU A 34 16.65 10.73 -15.02
CA LEU A 34 16.92 11.98 -15.74
C LEU A 34 15.73 12.97 -15.65
N VAL A 35 14.50 12.48 -15.72
CA VAL A 35 13.31 13.30 -15.53
C VAL A 35 13.22 13.81 -14.09
N GLN A 36 13.46 12.97 -13.08
CA GLN A 36 13.49 13.37 -11.67
C GLN A 36 14.53 14.47 -11.42
N GLU A 37 15.75 14.32 -11.95
CA GLU A 37 16.80 15.35 -11.86
C GLU A 37 16.37 16.66 -12.50
N SER A 38 15.67 16.62 -13.64
CA SER A 38 15.16 17.82 -14.30
C SER A 38 14.16 18.56 -13.41
N PHE A 39 13.32 17.84 -12.66
CA PHE A 39 12.35 18.43 -11.74
C PHE A 39 13.06 19.09 -10.56
N GLN A 40 14.09 18.45 -10.00
CA GLN A 40 14.91 19.04 -8.94
C GLN A 40 15.64 20.30 -9.40
N LYS A 41 16.20 20.31 -10.62
CA LYS A 41 16.84 21.50 -11.21
C LYS A 41 15.85 22.66 -11.36
N ARG A 42 14.64 22.39 -11.87
CA ARG A 42 13.58 23.40 -11.98
C ARG A 42 13.14 23.94 -10.62
N MET A 43 12.93 23.05 -9.65
CA MET A 43 12.59 23.41 -8.27
C MET A 43 13.64 24.33 -7.65
N ASN A 44 14.93 23.98 -7.75
CA ASN A 44 16.02 24.76 -7.17
C ASN A 44 16.23 26.11 -7.88
N ALA A 45 15.97 26.18 -9.19
CA ALA A 45 16.12 27.41 -9.96
C ALA A 45 15.08 28.48 -9.59
N ASN A 46 13.85 28.08 -9.25
CA ASN A 46 12.81 29.01 -8.79
C ASN A 46 11.75 28.30 -7.92
N PRO A 47 11.98 28.18 -6.60
CA PRO A 47 11.09 27.45 -5.71
C PRO A 47 9.67 28.05 -5.66
N ASN A 48 9.54 29.37 -5.73
CA ASN A 48 8.23 30.03 -5.70
C ASN A 48 7.38 29.66 -6.92
N ARG A 49 7.95 29.72 -8.12
CA ARG A 49 7.25 29.29 -9.35
C ARG A 49 6.96 27.78 -9.32
N TRP A 50 7.94 26.99 -8.89
CA TRP A 50 7.81 25.53 -8.82
C TRP A 50 6.63 25.11 -7.94
N PHE A 51 6.64 25.49 -6.66
CA PHE A 51 5.64 25.02 -5.71
C PHE A 51 4.26 25.65 -5.90
N ARG A 52 4.18 26.89 -6.39
CA ARG A 52 2.90 27.60 -6.55
C ARG A 52 2.23 27.39 -7.90
N SER A 53 2.97 27.05 -8.94
CA SER A 53 2.44 27.00 -10.31
C SER A 53 2.76 25.71 -11.05
N GLU A 54 4.02 25.24 -11.06
CA GLU A 54 4.38 24.08 -11.88
C GLU A 54 3.97 22.74 -11.24
N LEU A 55 4.27 22.55 -9.96
CA LEU A 55 4.02 21.29 -9.26
C LEU A 55 2.53 20.91 -9.19
N PRO A 56 1.58 21.82 -8.89
CA PRO A 56 0.16 21.47 -8.83
C PRO A 56 -0.38 20.88 -10.15
N ASP A 57 -0.04 21.49 -11.29
CA ASP A 57 -0.46 21.03 -12.61
C ASP A 57 0.18 19.68 -12.97
N LEU A 58 1.47 19.51 -12.67
CA LEU A 58 2.18 18.25 -12.87
C LEU A 58 1.59 17.11 -12.02
N MET A 59 1.28 17.39 -10.75
CA MET A 59 0.64 16.43 -9.86
C MET A 59 -0.75 16.05 -10.35
N THR A 60 -1.52 17.03 -10.84
CA THR A 60 -2.86 16.79 -11.40
C THR A 60 -2.78 15.92 -12.65
N GLY A 61 -1.85 16.21 -13.56
CA GLY A 61 -1.62 15.39 -14.75
C GLY A 61 -1.19 13.96 -14.40
N ALA A 62 -0.22 13.81 -13.49
CA ALA A 62 0.23 12.50 -13.03
C ALA A 62 -0.91 11.69 -12.40
N ARG A 63 -1.78 12.34 -11.59
CA ARG A 63 -2.94 11.69 -10.95
C ARG A 63 -3.88 11.08 -11.98
N HIS A 64 -4.25 11.84 -13.01
CA HIS A 64 -5.15 11.34 -14.06
C HIS A 64 -4.54 10.20 -14.87
N ILE A 65 -3.26 10.32 -15.24
CA ILE A 65 -2.56 9.28 -16.02
C ILE A 65 -2.51 7.97 -15.22
N THR A 66 -2.09 8.03 -13.95
CA THR A 66 -1.97 6.84 -13.11
C THR A 66 -3.31 6.22 -12.77
N ALA A 67 -4.32 7.03 -12.43
CA ALA A 67 -5.67 6.56 -12.14
C ALA A 67 -6.28 5.84 -13.36
N SER A 68 -6.17 6.45 -14.55
CA SER A 68 -6.65 5.83 -15.79
C SER A 68 -5.93 4.52 -16.10
N TRP A 69 -4.63 4.42 -15.85
CA TRP A 69 -3.87 3.18 -16.05
C TRP A 69 -4.30 2.08 -15.07
N LEU A 70 -4.63 2.44 -13.83
CA LEU A 70 -5.14 1.54 -12.80
C LEU A 70 -6.63 1.19 -12.97
N GLY A 71 -7.35 1.89 -13.87
CA GLY A 71 -8.79 1.70 -14.06
C GLY A 71 -9.65 2.27 -12.92
N VAL A 72 -9.17 3.29 -12.21
CA VAL A 72 -9.89 3.97 -11.12
C VAL A 72 -10.19 5.42 -11.48
N ASP A 73 -11.21 6.02 -10.85
CA ASP A 73 -11.47 7.46 -11.00
C ASP A 73 -10.28 8.25 -10.40
N ALA A 74 -9.89 9.33 -11.07
CA ALA A 74 -8.85 10.21 -10.57
C ALA A 74 -9.23 10.83 -9.22
N ASP A 75 -10.52 11.10 -9.00
CA ASP A 75 -11.04 11.65 -7.74
C ASP A 75 -11.03 10.64 -6.59
N ASP A 76 -10.96 9.34 -6.89
CA ASP A 76 -10.76 8.26 -5.92
C ASP A 76 -9.29 7.85 -5.75
N PHE A 77 -8.35 8.57 -6.40
CA PHE A 77 -6.92 8.25 -6.37
C PHE A 77 -6.08 9.40 -5.79
N ALA A 78 -5.13 9.06 -4.91
CA ALA A 78 -4.18 10.00 -4.34
C ALA A 78 -2.77 9.42 -4.28
N PHE A 79 -1.76 10.27 -4.50
CA PHE A 79 -0.37 9.92 -4.22
C PHE A 79 -0.06 10.14 -2.74
N VAL A 80 0.55 9.14 -2.13
CA VAL A 80 1.11 9.18 -0.77
C VAL A 80 2.58 8.79 -0.82
N PRO A 81 3.40 9.15 0.19
CA PRO A 81 4.84 8.89 0.15
C PRO A 81 5.23 7.41 0.05
N ASN A 82 4.42 6.49 0.59
CA ASN A 82 4.63 5.04 0.48
C ASN A 82 3.37 4.26 0.87
N ALA A 83 3.36 2.96 0.59
CA ALA A 83 2.24 2.05 0.87
C ALA A 83 1.84 2.01 2.35
N GLY A 84 2.81 1.90 3.27
CA GLY A 84 2.55 1.88 4.70
C GLY A 84 1.83 3.13 5.18
N GLN A 85 2.29 4.32 4.75
CA GLN A 85 1.62 5.57 5.07
C GLN A 85 0.20 5.62 4.50
N GLY A 86 -0.02 5.11 3.28
CA GLY A 86 -1.35 5.00 2.69
C GLY A 86 -2.31 4.18 3.55
N VAL A 87 -1.90 2.99 3.98
CA VAL A 87 -2.70 2.11 4.84
C VAL A 87 -3.00 2.78 6.18
N ILE A 88 -1.99 3.33 6.86
CA ILE A 88 -2.16 3.99 8.16
C ILE A 88 -3.08 5.20 8.07
N THR A 89 -2.96 6.01 7.00
CA THR A 89 -3.87 7.14 6.78
C THR A 89 -5.31 6.68 6.56
N ALA A 90 -5.54 5.65 5.73
CA ALA A 90 -6.88 5.13 5.47
C ALA A 90 -7.52 4.56 6.74
N VAL A 91 -6.80 3.70 7.49
CA VAL A 91 -7.30 3.09 8.71
C VAL A 91 -7.58 4.14 9.78
N GLN A 92 -6.68 5.11 10.00
CA GLN A 92 -6.93 6.19 10.96
C GLN A 92 -8.17 7.02 10.59
N SER A 93 -8.40 7.28 9.29
CA SER A 93 -9.60 7.98 8.82
C SER A 93 -10.88 7.20 9.14
N LEU A 94 -10.90 5.90 8.86
CA LEU A 94 -12.03 5.02 9.17
C LEU A 94 -12.29 4.94 10.68
N VAL A 95 -11.25 4.80 11.51
CA VAL A 95 -11.38 4.83 12.97
C VAL A 95 -11.95 6.17 13.46
N ASN A 96 -11.48 7.29 12.91
CA ASN A 96 -12.03 8.60 13.25
C ASN A 96 -13.51 8.73 12.89
N HIS A 97 -13.92 8.18 11.74
CA HIS A 97 -15.32 8.15 11.32
C HIS A 97 -16.20 7.35 12.29
N VAL A 98 -15.76 6.16 12.68
CA VAL A 98 -16.45 5.31 13.66
C VAL A 98 -16.55 6.01 15.02
N ASN A 99 -15.45 6.60 15.50
CA ASN A 99 -15.42 7.30 16.78
C ASN A 99 -16.33 8.55 16.78
N ALA A 100 -16.46 9.26 15.66
CA ALA A 100 -17.37 10.39 15.51
C ALA A 100 -18.85 9.99 15.66
N GLN A 101 -19.17 8.70 15.48
CA GLN A 101 -20.50 8.12 15.70
C GLN A 101 -20.66 7.55 17.11
N HIS A 102 -19.73 7.83 18.03
CA HIS A 102 -19.69 7.28 19.39
C HIS A 102 -19.63 5.75 19.44
N GLN A 103 -19.03 5.13 18.43
CA GLN A 103 -18.77 3.70 18.36
C GLN A 103 -17.28 3.41 18.54
N THR A 104 -16.95 2.15 18.84
CA THR A 104 -15.56 1.66 18.92
C THR A 104 -15.26 0.79 17.71
N ALA A 105 -14.22 1.15 16.95
CA ALA A 105 -13.75 0.34 15.84
C ALA A 105 -12.97 -0.89 16.34
N HIS A 106 -13.05 -1.98 15.59
CA HIS A 106 -12.14 -3.12 15.69
C HIS A 106 -11.26 -3.19 14.44
N ILE A 107 -9.96 -3.30 14.60
CA ILE A 107 -9.00 -3.44 13.50
C ILE A 107 -8.48 -4.88 13.52
N VAL A 108 -8.46 -5.54 12.36
CA VAL A 108 -7.89 -6.88 12.23
C VAL A 108 -7.03 -6.97 10.97
N ASP A 109 -5.83 -7.52 11.11
CA ASP A 109 -4.98 -7.97 10.00
C ASP A 109 -4.66 -9.47 10.17
N THR A 110 -3.75 -10.01 9.34
CA THR A 110 -3.32 -11.41 9.44
C THR A 110 -1.89 -11.50 9.95
N SER A 111 -1.48 -12.65 10.49
CA SER A 111 -0.10 -12.88 10.92
C SER A 111 0.94 -12.87 9.78
N LEU A 112 0.49 -12.80 8.51
CA LEU A 112 1.35 -12.59 7.34
C LEU A 112 1.48 -11.11 6.94
N GLY A 113 0.85 -10.22 7.72
CA GLY A 113 0.88 -8.78 7.59
C GLY A 113 2.27 -8.19 7.44
N TYR A 114 2.41 -7.12 6.65
CA TYR A 114 3.64 -6.34 6.65
C TYR A 114 3.89 -5.72 8.03
N GLY A 115 4.98 -6.11 8.71
CA GLY A 115 5.21 -5.75 10.11
C GLY A 115 5.22 -4.23 10.41
N GLY A 116 5.59 -3.39 9.44
CA GLY A 116 5.49 -1.93 9.57
C GLY A 116 4.04 -1.43 9.62
N VAL A 117 3.16 -2.04 8.82
CA VAL A 117 1.70 -1.78 8.84
C VAL A 117 1.12 -2.30 10.15
N THR A 118 1.36 -3.56 10.51
CA THR A 118 0.86 -4.19 11.74
C THR A 118 1.14 -3.35 12.98
N ARG A 119 2.37 -2.85 13.15
CA ARG A 119 2.73 -1.94 14.25
C ARG A 119 1.97 -0.63 14.22
N GLY A 120 1.74 -0.08 13.03
CA GLY A 120 0.95 1.13 12.84
C GLY A 120 -0.53 0.91 13.20
N LEU A 121 -1.11 -0.24 12.86
CA LEU A 121 -2.48 -0.61 13.25
C LEU A 121 -2.62 -0.70 14.77
N GLN A 122 -1.69 -1.40 15.43
CA GLN A 122 -1.62 -1.48 16.90
C GLN A 122 -1.51 -0.09 17.54
N HIS A 123 -0.69 0.80 16.95
CA HIS A 123 -0.55 2.17 17.42
C HIS A 123 -1.85 2.97 17.26
N ILE A 124 -2.54 2.86 16.11
CA ILE A 124 -3.84 3.51 15.89
C ILE A 124 -4.85 3.05 16.95
N ALA A 125 -4.93 1.73 17.18
CA ALA A 125 -5.83 1.14 18.16
C ALA A 125 -5.59 1.72 19.56
N ALA A 126 -4.35 1.63 20.04
CA ALA A 126 -3.96 2.11 21.36
C ALA A 126 -4.23 3.62 21.54
N ARG A 127 -3.98 4.44 20.51
CA ARG A 127 -4.14 5.90 20.59
C ARG A 127 -5.59 6.36 20.46
N SER A 128 -6.41 5.64 19.71
CA SER A 128 -7.77 6.09 19.33
C SER A 128 -8.87 5.40 20.14
N GLY A 129 -8.51 4.50 21.07
CA GLY A 129 -9.48 3.71 21.83
C GLY A 129 -10.15 2.60 21.01
N ALA A 130 -9.66 2.32 19.80
CA ALA A 130 -10.09 1.17 19.01
C ALA A 130 -9.42 -0.11 19.53
N THR A 131 -9.98 -1.25 19.16
CA THR A 131 -9.39 -2.56 19.50
C THR A 131 -8.66 -3.13 18.30
N TYR A 132 -7.73 -4.06 18.55
CA TYR A 132 -6.91 -4.69 17.52
C TYR A 132 -6.78 -6.19 17.79
N SER A 133 -6.76 -6.99 16.72
CA SER A 133 -6.46 -8.43 16.75
C SER A 133 -5.68 -8.83 15.50
N ASP A 134 -4.96 -9.95 15.60
CA ASP A 134 -4.29 -10.61 14.48
C ASP A 134 -4.92 -11.98 14.20
N ALA A 135 -5.38 -12.19 12.97
CA ALA A 135 -5.82 -13.49 12.51
C ALA A 135 -4.60 -14.36 12.21
N LEU A 136 -4.33 -15.34 13.08
CA LEU A 136 -3.21 -16.26 12.93
C LEU A 136 -3.42 -17.17 11.73
N LEU A 137 -2.49 -17.10 10.77
CA LEU A 137 -2.39 -17.97 9.61
C LEU A 137 -1.13 -18.83 9.70
N THR A 138 -1.30 -20.14 9.62
CA THR A 138 -0.20 -21.11 9.54
C THR A 138 0.30 -21.18 8.10
N TYR A 139 1.42 -20.56 7.79
CA TYR A 139 2.03 -20.69 6.45
C TYR A 139 2.77 -22.04 6.30
N PRO A 140 2.65 -22.75 5.16
CA PRO A 140 1.88 -22.44 3.95
C PRO A 140 0.51 -23.16 3.89
N VAL A 141 -0.13 -23.42 5.03
CA VAL A 141 -1.36 -24.23 5.14
C VAL A 141 -2.63 -23.38 5.02
N ASP A 142 -2.74 -22.30 5.79
CA ASP A 142 -3.96 -21.49 5.91
C ASP A 142 -4.03 -20.42 4.79
N LEU A 143 -3.95 -20.85 3.53
CA LEU A 143 -3.85 -19.94 2.37
C LEU A 143 -5.11 -19.86 1.51
N ASP A 144 -6.08 -20.75 1.73
CA ASP A 144 -7.36 -20.73 1.05
C ASP A 144 -8.24 -19.57 1.55
N ALA A 145 -9.01 -18.96 0.64
CA ALA A 145 -9.85 -17.80 0.95
C ALA A 145 -10.84 -18.06 2.10
N GLU A 146 -11.51 -19.21 2.09
CA GLU A 146 -12.48 -19.60 3.12
C GLU A 146 -11.82 -19.73 4.50
N VAL A 147 -10.62 -20.32 4.55
CA VAL A 147 -9.86 -20.50 5.79
C VAL A 147 -9.44 -19.14 6.34
N ILE A 148 -8.87 -18.27 5.49
CA ILE A 148 -8.46 -16.92 5.88
C ILE A 148 -9.67 -16.11 6.35
N ALA A 149 -10.79 -16.15 5.63
CA ALA A 149 -12.03 -15.48 6.02
C ALA A 149 -12.57 -16.02 7.35
N SER A 150 -12.52 -17.33 7.60
CA SER A 150 -12.90 -17.93 8.88
C SER A 150 -12.03 -17.39 10.02
N ARG A 151 -10.70 -17.37 9.84
CA ARG A 151 -9.76 -16.84 10.84
C ARG A 151 -10.00 -15.37 11.14
N LEU A 152 -10.28 -14.57 10.11
CA LEU A 152 -10.65 -13.17 10.27
C LEU A 152 -11.95 -13.03 11.08
N ARG A 153 -12.99 -13.80 10.76
CA ARG A 153 -14.28 -13.77 11.48
C ARG A 153 -14.14 -14.20 12.95
N GLU A 154 -13.29 -15.19 13.26
CA GLU A 154 -13.00 -15.62 14.65
C GLU A 154 -12.44 -14.47 15.50
N CYS A 155 -11.76 -13.52 14.88
CA CYS A 155 -11.21 -12.32 15.53
C CYS A 155 -12.20 -11.16 15.62
N MET A 156 -13.31 -11.18 14.86
CA MET A 156 -14.28 -10.08 14.84
C MET A 156 -15.20 -10.10 16.08
N PRO A 157 -15.58 -8.93 16.62
CA PRO A 157 -16.50 -8.86 17.75
C PRO A 157 -17.93 -9.29 17.38
N MET A 158 -18.55 -10.12 18.22
CA MET A 158 -19.89 -10.72 18.03
C MET A 158 -21.06 -9.71 17.87
N LEU A 159 -20.89 -8.47 18.32
CA LEU A 159 -21.97 -7.47 18.43
C LEU A 159 -22.10 -6.55 17.20
N GLY A 160 -21.53 -6.91 16.05
CA GLY A 160 -21.61 -6.11 14.83
C GLY A 160 -20.90 -4.75 14.95
N ALA A 161 -19.86 -4.66 15.79
CA ALA A 161 -19.07 -3.45 15.90
C ALA A 161 -18.36 -3.16 14.57
N PRO A 162 -18.22 -1.88 14.17
CA PRO A 162 -17.55 -1.51 12.94
C PRO A 162 -16.14 -2.11 12.89
N THR A 163 -15.91 -2.99 11.93
CA THR A 163 -14.65 -3.72 11.79
C THR A 163 -13.91 -3.28 10.53
N ILE A 164 -12.63 -2.98 10.69
CA ILE A 164 -11.71 -2.60 9.62
C ILE A 164 -10.76 -3.77 9.42
N VAL A 165 -10.85 -4.41 8.27
CA VAL A 165 -9.98 -5.53 7.88
C VAL A 165 -8.87 -5.01 6.97
N VAL A 166 -7.62 -5.33 7.30
CA VAL A 166 -6.44 -5.00 6.48
C VAL A 166 -5.88 -6.28 5.88
N LEU A 167 -5.86 -6.35 4.55
CA LEU A 167 -5.40 -7.51 3.79
C LEU A 167 -4.22 -7.14 2.90
N ASP A 168 -3.22 -8.00 2.85
CA ASP A 168 -2.16 -7.93 1.86
C ASP A 168 -2.61 -8.64 0.57
N HIS A 169 -2.36 -8.04 -0.59
CA HIS A 169 -2.56 -8.72 -1.87
C HIS A 169 -1.38 -9.65 -2.18
N ILE A 170 -0.16 -9.16 -1.94
CA ILE A 170 1.06 -9.95 -1.97
C ILE A 170 1.77 -9.75 -0.64
N THR A 171 2.03 -10.83 0.09
CA THR A 171 2.69 -10.77 1.40
C THR A 171 4.16 -10.39 1.26
N SER A 172 4.65 -9.54 2.16
CA SER A 172 6.01 -9.00 2.04
C SER A 172 7.10 -10.04 2.29
N GLU A 173 6.96 -10.88 3.33
CA GLU A 173 8.02 -11.81 3.75
C GLU A 173 8.04 -13.10 2.92
N THR A 174 6.87 -13.55 2.44
CA THR A 174 6.75 -14.81 1.70
C THR A 174 6.55 -14.63 0.19
N GLY A 175 6.23 -13.42 -0.29
CA GLY A 175 5.97 -13.15 -1.71
C GLY A 175 4.74 -13.87 -2.26
N LEU A 176 3.79 -14.23 -1.38
CA LEU A 176 2.62 -15.01 -1.72
C LEU A 176 1.49 -14.10 -2.20
N LEU A 177 0.91 -14.42 -3.35
CA LEU A 177 -0.34 -13.82 -3.83
C LEU A 177 -1.53 -14.41 -3.06
N LEU A 178 -2.22 -13.60 -2.26
CA LEU A 178 -3.42 -14.03 -1.53
C LEU A 178 -4.69 -13.86 -2.38
N PRO A 179 -5.70 -14.73 -2.22
CA PRO A 179 -6.97 -14.66 -2.94
C PRO A 179 -7.89 -13.56 -2.37
N VAL A 180 -7.43 -12.30 -2.39
CA VAL A 180 -8.09 -11.17 -1.72
C VAL A 180 -9.52 -10.95 -2.19
N SER A 181 -9.80 -11.13 -3.49
CA SER A 181 -11.16 -10.99 -4.02
C SER A 181 -12.14 -11.96 -3.37
N ASP A 182 -11.72 -13.22 -3.21
CA ASP A 182 -12.56 -14.28 -2.65
C ASP A 182 -12.71 -14.09 -1.14
N ILE A 183 -11.63 -13.70 -0.44
CA ILE A 183 -11.69 -13.35 1.00
C ILE A 183 -12.69 -12.21 1.23
N ILE A 184 -12.67 -11.16 0.41
CA ILE A 184 -13.62 -10.04 0.51
C ILE A 184 -15.05 -10.51 0.24
N SER A 185 -15.24 -11.40 -0.74
CA SER A 185 -16.56 -11.97 -1.04
C SER A 185 -17.10 -12.77 0.14
N ASP A 186 -16.27 -13.59 0.78
CA ASP A 186 -16.67 -14.38 1.94
C ASP A 186 -17.00 -13.48 3.14
N LEU A 187 -16.27 -12.37 3.36
CA LEU A 187 -16.50 -11.49 4.50
C LEU A 187 -17.76 -10.62 4.41
N ARG A 188 -18.40 -10.51 3.24
CA ARG A 188 -19.62 -9.70 3.00
C ARG A 188 -20.91 -10.47 3.25
#